data_AF-A0A9D0VJD1-F1
#
_entry.id   AF-A0A9D0VJD1-F1
#
_cell.length_a   1.000
_cell.length_b   1.000
_cell.length_c   1.000
_cell.angle_alpha   90.00
_cell.angle_beta   90.00
_cell.angle_gamma   90.00
#
_symmetry.space_group_name_H-M   'P 1'
#
loop_
_entity.id
_entity.type
_entity.pdbx_description
1 polymer ?
#
loop_
_entity_poly.entity_id
_entity_poly.type
_entity_poly.pdbx_seq_one_letter_code
_entity_poly.pdbx_strand_id
1 'polypeptide(L)'
;MTMAAADYDQVPYTIATWVFTLHVAGVHAADEQVSRHCQQVLEATEEQVGNAAGEALVARIRELLEGEDLDAVASLATALYGERVHRDLGSGDRSDRTARIRKYQFSSQLPWLARIWERQGGEVRPSWLLVERVTDEVTAADPNPWNDLEEERKLPVSDFHVLWELDGCSSLHLAR
;
A
#
# COMPACT_ATOMS: atom_id res chain seq x y z
N MET A 1 0.40 -29.33 5.02
CA MET A 1 -0.64 -28.57 5.73
C MET A 1 -0.14 -27.15 5.78
N THR A 2 -0.41 -26.37 4.74
CA THR A 2 0.12 -25.02 4.57
C THR A 2 -0.60 -24.13 5.57
N MET A 3 0.13 -23.61 6.57
CA MET A 3 -0.42 -22.60 7.46
C MET A 3 -0.95 -21.46 6.59
N ALA A 4 -2.21 -21.11 6.82
CA ALA A 4 -2.85 -19.97 6.17
C ALA A 4 -2.00 -18.73 6.41
N ALA A 5 -1.91 -17.86 5.39
CA ALA A 5 -1.45 -16.48 5.53
C ALA A 5 -2.05 -15.92 6.84
N ALA A 6 -1.18 -15.46 7.72
CA ALA A 6 -1.54 -15.25 9.12
C ALA A 6 -2.74 -14.29 9.27
N ASP A 7 -3.55 -14.58 10.29
CA ASP A 7 -4.86 -14.01 10.58
C ASP A 7 -4.77 -12.58 11.17
N TYR A 8 -3.88 -11.75 10.63
CA TYR A 8 -3.75 -10.34 11.00
C TYR A 8 -4.50 -9.45 10.01
N ASP A 9 -5.03 -8.35 10.53
CA ASP A 9 -5.71 -7.30 9.77
C ASP A 9 -4.75 -6.68 8.73
N GLN A 10 -4.85 -7.12 7.47
CA GLN A 10 -3.86 -6.82 6.43
C GLN A 10 -3.81 -5.34 6.05
N VAL A 11 -4.89 -4.58 6.22
CA VAL A 11 -4.98 -3.21 5.68
C VAL A 11 -4.07 -2.22 6.44
N PRO A 12 -4.08 -2.17 7.79
CA PRO A 12 -3.13 -1.34 8.54
C PRO A 12 -1.67 -1.69 8.26
N TYR A 13 -1.34 -2.98 8.08
CA TYR A 13 0.00 -3.43 7.73
C TYR A 13 0.41 -2.90 6.35
N THR A 14 -0.39 -3.13 5.30
CA THR A 14 -0.15 -2.61 3.95
C THR A 14 0.05 -1.09 3.93
N ILE A 15 -0.79 -0.34 4.67
CA ILE A 15 -0.69 1.12 4.74
C ILE A 15 0.55 1.57 5.51
N ALA A 16 0.86 0.94 6.65
CA ALA A 16 2.03 1.25 7.45
C ALA A 16 3.33 0.98 6.66
N THR A 17 3.38 -0.11 5.90
CA THR A 17 4.50 -0.42 5.01
C THR A 17 4.62 0.62 3.89
N TRP A 18 3.51 1.05 3.29
CA TRP A 18 3.52 2.13 2.29
C TRP A 18 4.07 3.44 2.86
N VAL A 19 3.61 3.82 4.05
CA VAL A 19 4.08 5.01 4.79
C VAL A 19 5.57 4.91 5.10
N PHE A 20 6.04 3.74 5.55
CA PHE A 20 7.45 3.52 5.83
C PHE A 20 8.31 3.64 4.56
N THR A 21 7.92 3.00 3.45
CA THR A 21 8.66 3.09 2.19
C THR A 21 8.69 4.52 1.63
N LEU A 22 7.62 5.29 1.81
CA LEU A 22 7.61 6.73 1.50
C LEU A 22 8.59 7.51 2.39
N HIS A 23 8.65 7.20 3.69
CA HIS A 23 9.59 7.82 4.62
C HIS A 23 11.04 7.54 4.22
N VAL A 24 11.37 6.31 3.84
CA VAL A 24 12.69 5.93 3.30
C VAL A 24 13.03 6.72 2.04
N ALA A 25 12.04 7.02 1.20
CA ALA A 25 12.19 7.87 0.02
C ALA A 25 12.26 9.38 0.33
N GLY A 26 12.28 9.77 1.61
CA GLY A 26 12.37 11.17 2.06
C GLY A 26 11.02 11.91 2.09
N VAL A 27 9.90 11.19 2.02
CA VAL A 27 8.55 11.76 2.12
C VAL A 27 8.01 11.50 3.52
N HIS A 28 7.99 12.53 4.36
CA HIS A 28 7.58 12.42 5.75
C HIS A 28 6.10 12.72 5.94
N ALA A 29 5.44 11.96 6.82
CA ALA A 29 4.06 12.18 7.20
C ALA A 29 3.92 13.38 8.15
N ALA A 30 2.80 14.09 8.07
CA ALA A 30 2.46 15.21 8.93
C ALA A 30 2.21 14.78 10.39
N ASP A 31 1.79 13.53 10.62
CA ASP A 31 1.65 12.98 11.98
C ASP A 31 3.03 12.68 12.57
N GLU A 32 3.36 13.37 13.67
CA GLU A 32 4.67 13.27 14.33
C GLU A 32 4.96 11.87 14.88
N GLN A 33 3.93 11.14 15.36
CA GLN A 33 4.12 9.80 15.90
C GLN A 33 4.41 8.80 14.77
N VAL A 34 3.68 8.90 13.66
CA VAL A 34 3.94 8.11 12.46
C VAL A 34 5.38 8.32 11.97
N SER A 35 5.80 9.58 11.81
CA SER A 35 7.16 9.90 11.38
C SER A 35 8.22 9.42 12.38
N ARG A 36 7.94 9.50 13.69
CA ARG A 36 8.82 8.98 14.74
C ARG A 36 8.97 7.47 14.69
N HIS A 37 7.88 6.72 14.52
CA HIS A 37 7.95 5.26 14.42
C HIS A 37 8.72 4.81 13.18
N CYS A 38 8.53 5.48 12.03
CA CYS A 38 9.34 5.22 10.84
C CYS A 38 10.84 5.44 11.10
N GLN A 39 11.20 6.54 11.77
CA GLN A 39 12.59 6.82 12.13
C GLN A 39 13.16 5.77 13.08
N GLN A 40 12.38 5.32 14.06
CA GLN A 40 12.79 4.26 14.99
C GLN A 40 13.05 2.93 14.29
N VAL A 41 12.24 2.57 13.28
CA VAL A 41 12.49 1.40 12.43
C VAL A 41 13.81 1.57 11.66
N LEU A 42 14.06 2.75 11.07
CA LEU A 42 15.29 3.02 10.31
C LEU A 42 16.57 3.00 11.14
N GLU A 43 16.49 3.48 12.38
CA GLU A 43 17.63 3.58 13.29
C GLU A 43 17.89 2.30 14.08
N ALA A 44 16.97 1.34 14.06
CA ALA A 44 17.11 0.09 14.79
C ALA A 44 18.30 -0.72 14.30
N THR A 45 19.22 -1.04 15.20
CA THR A 45 20.35 -1.93 14.94
C THR A 45 20.07 -3.38 15.34
N GLU A 46 19.00 -3.61 16.09
CA GLU A 46 18.54 -4.91 16.55
C GLU A 46 17.17 -5.19 15.94
N GLU A 47 17.00 -6.39 15.40
CA GLU A 47 15.77 -6.85 14.73
C GLU A 47 14.54 -6.72 15.63
N GLN A 48 14.64 -7.12 16.91
CA GLN A 48 13.53 -7.04 17.84
C GLN A 48 13.08 -5.60 18.10
N VAL A 49 14.01 -4.64 18.08
CA VAL A 49 13.70 -3.21 18.25
C VAL A 49 13.05 -2.66 16.99
N GLY A 50 13.55 -3.04 15.81
CA GLY A 50 12.96 -2.68 14.52
C GLY A 50 11.53 -3.20 14.39
N ASN A 51 11.31 -4.47 14.72
CA ASN A 51 9.99 -5.10 14.66
C ASN A 51 9.01 -4.47 15.65
N ALA A 52 9.45 -4.16 16.88
CA ALA A 52 8.62 -3.47 17.85
C ALA A 52 8.23 -2.04 17.40
N ALA A 53 9.14 -1.32 16.72
CA ALA A 53 8.84 -0.01 16.15
C ALA A 53 7.89 -0.10 14.94
N GLY A 54 8.04 -1.13 14.10
CA GLY A 54 7.12 -1.43 13.00
C GLY A 54 5.71 -1.73 13.50
N GLU A 55 5.59 -2.57 14.53
CA GLU A 55 4.30 -2.84 15.19
C GLU A 55 3.68 -1.59 15.83
N ALA A 56 4.50 -0.69 16.39
CA ALA A 56 4.01 0.60 16.90
C ALA A 56 3.48 1.50 15.76
N LEU A 57 4.14 1.50 14.59
CA LEU A 57 3.66 2.19 13.40
C LEU A 57 2.31 1.63 12.95
N VAL A 58 2.15 0.30 12.89
CA VAL A 58 0.88 -0.36 12.55
C VAL A 58 -0.22 0.01 13.51
N ALA A 59 0.07 -0.04 14.82
CA ALA A 59 -0.90 0.35 15.84
C ALA A 59 -1.36 1.78 15.64
N ARG A 60 -0.43 2.71 15.35
CA ARG A 60 -0.77 4.11 15.08
C ARG A 60 -1.62 4.27 13.81
N ILE A 61 -1.29 3.56 12.73
CA ILE A 61 -2.10 3.57 11.51
C ILE A 61 -3.50 3.01 11.78
N ARG A 62 -3.62 1.92 12.54
CA ARG A 62 -4.91 1.33 12.93
C ARG A 62 -5.77 2.29 13.74
N GLU A 63 -5.17 3.06 14.66
CA GLU A 63 -5.89 4.09 15.43
C GLU A 63 -6.45 5.21 14.55
N LEU A 64 -5.74 5.56 13.48
CA LEU A 64 -6.12 6.63 12.57
C LEU A 64 -7.07 6.17 11.44
N LEU A 65 -7.17 4.86 11.22
CA LEU A 65 -7.95 4.29 10.13
C LEU A 65 -9.42 4.10 10.56
N GLU A 66 -10.32 4.85 9.93
CA GLU A 66 -11.76 4.82 10.25
C GLU A 66 -12.54 3.74 9.46
N GLY A 67 -11.87 3.01 8.58
CA GLY A 67 -12.43 1.96 7.73
C GLY A 67 -11.43 1.49 6.67
N GLU A 68 -11.75 0.39 5.98
CA GLU A 68 -10.85 -0.22 4.98
C GLU A 68 -11.23 0.12 3.53
N ASP A 69 -12.28 0.90 3.32
CA ASP A 69 -12.70 1.31 1.99
C ASP A 69 -11.82 2.44 1.41
N LEU A 70 -12.04 2.76 0.12
CA LEU A 70 -11.27 3.78 -0.58
C LEU A 70 -11.35 5.15 0.11
N ASP A 71 -12.53 5.55 0.60
CA ASP A 71 -12.72 6.88 1.16
C ASP A 71 -12.05 7.01 2.52
N ALA A 72 -12.10 5.97 3.35
CA ALA A 72 -11.40 5.93 4.63
C ALA A 72 -9.87 5.97 4.44
N VAL A 73 -9.32 5.14 3.56
CA VAL A 73 -7.87 5.12 3.30
C VAL A 73 -7.40 6.41 2.61
N ALA A 74 -8.21 6.98 1.70
CA ALA A 74 -7.91 8.27 1.09
C ALA A 74 -7.91 9.41 2.10
N SER A 75 -8.84 9.39 3.07
CA SER A 75 -8.93 10.38 4.14
C SER A 75 -7.70 10.32 5.05
N LEU A 76 -7.29 9.12 5.44
CA LEU A 76 -6.04 8.91 6.19
C LEU A 76 -4.82 9.41 5.39
N ALA A 77 -4.68 9.00 4.14
CA ALA A 77 -3.56 9.43 3.29
C ALA A 77 -3.51 10.96 3.19
N THR A 78 -4.66 11.61 3.00
CA THR A 78 -4.77 13.08 2.91
C THR A 78 -4.40 13.74 4.23
N ALA A 79 -4.78 13.16 5.37
CA ALA A 79 -4.35 13.66 6.68
C ALA A 79 -2.82 13.56 6.87
N LEU A 80 -2.19 12.51 6.34
CA LEU A 80 -0.74 12.30 6.45
C LEU A 80 0.07 13.13 5.46
N TYR A 81 -0.41 13.34 4.24
CA TYR A 81 0.40 13.91 3.14
C TYR A 81 -0.24 15.12 2.42
N GLY A 82 -1.42 15.55 2.86
CA GLY A 82 -2.11 16.74 2.34
C GLY A 82 -2.51 16.63 0.87
N GLU A 83 -2.44 17.76 0.18
CA GLU A 83 -2.87 17.92 -1.22
C GLU A 83 -2.05 17.10 -2.24
N ARG A 84 -0.96 16.45 -1.80
CA ARG A 84 -0.14 15.58 -2.65
C ARG A 84 -0.84 14.26 -2.97
N VAL A 85 -1.89 13.90 -2.24
CA VAL A 85 -2.59 12.62 -2.40
C VAL A 85 -3.54 12.66 -3.58
N HIS A 86 -3.40 11.69 -4.47
CA HIS A 86 -4.30 11.47 -5.59
C HIS A 86 -4.94 10.08 -5.51
N ARG A 87 -6.25 10.05 -5.78
CA ARG A 87 -7.09 8.84 -5.70
C ARG A 87 -7.56 8.30 -7.04
N ASP A 88 -7.30 9.03 -8.11
CA ASP A 88 -7.80 8.70 -9.44
C ASP A 88 -6.69 8.77 -10.50
N LEU A 89 -6.99 8.14 -11.65
CA LEU A 89 -6.11 8.06 -12.81
C LEU A 89 -6.71 8.79 -14.01
N GLY A 90 -7.60 9.75 -13.72
CA GLY A 90 -8.40 10.49 -14.66
C GLY A 90 -9.67 9.78 -15.15
N SER A 91 -10.64 10.57 -15.59
CA SER A 91 -11.91 10.14 -16.21
C SER A 91 -11.77 9.89 -17.72
N GLY A 92 -12.53 8.95 -18.28
CA GLY A 92 -12.49 8.63 -19.71
C GLY A 92 -12.91 7.21 -20.02
N ASP A 93 -12.81 6.82 -21.29
CA ASP A 93 -13.01 5.43 -21.70
C ASP A 93 -11.89 4.52 -21.19
N ARG A 94 -12.08 3.20 -21.31
CA ARG A 94 -11.12 2.20 -20.82
C ARG A 94 -9.74 2.38 -21.45
N SER A 95 -9.68 2.67 -22.74
CA SER A 95 -8.42 2.82 -23.50
C SER A 95 -7.61 4.01 -22.99
N ASP A 96 -8.26 5.16 -22.83
CA ASP A 96 -7.63 6.39 -22.34
C ASP A 96 -7.16 6.26 -20.89
N ARG A 97 -7.94 5.59 -20.04
CA ARG A 97 -7.57 5.30 -18.66
C ARG A 97 -6.35 4.38 -18.59
N THR A 98 -6.33 3.29 -19.36
CA THR A 98 -5.16 2.39 -19.43
C THR A 98 -3.92 3.11 -19.94
N ALA A 99 -4.05 3.98 -20.96
CA ALA A 99 -2.93 4.75 -21.48
C ALA A 99 -2.34 5.70 -20.43
N ARG A 100 -3.19 6.37 -19.63
CA ARG A 100 -2.74 7.23 -18.52
C ARG A 100 -2.10 6.43 -17.39
N ILE A 101 -2.69 5.31 -16.99
CA ILE A 101 -2.13 4.40 -15.97
C ILE A 101 -0.69 4.03 -16.32
N ARG A 102 -0.49 3.53 -17.55
CA ARG A 102 0.84 3.13 -18.03
C ARG A 102 1.81 4.30 -18.08
N LYS A 103 1.33 5.47 -18.53
CA LYS A 103 2.17 6.66 -18.68
C LYS A 103 2.57 7.29 -17.35
N TYR A 104 1.67 7.34 -16.37
CA TYR A 104 1.88 8.13 -15.15
C TYR A 104 2.18 7.24 -13.95
N GLN A 105 1.37 6.22 -13.69
CA GLN A 105 1.47 5.43 -12.46
C GLN A 105 2.49 4.31 -12.54
N PHE A 106 2.59 3.59 -13.67
CA PHE A 106 3.64 2.59 -13.86
C PHE A 106 5.03 3.23 -14.01
N SER A 107 5.07 4.52 -14.33
CA SER A 107 6.31 5.31 -14.35
C SER A 107 6.64 5.97 -13.00
N SER A 108 5.78 5.80 -11.99
CA SER A 108 5.99 6.36 -10.66
C SER A 108 7.27 5.79 -10.06
N GLN A 109 8.09 6.65 -9.47
CA GLN A 109 9.28 6.26 -8.73
C GLN A 109 8.97 6.02 -7.24
N LEU A 110 7.79 6.44 -6.79
CA LEU A 110 7.30 6.20 -5.43
C LEU A 110 6.29 5.05 -5.44
N PRO A 111 6.28 4.23 -4.37
CA PRO A 111 5.29 3.18 -4.20
C PRO A 111 3.88 3.77 -4.05
N TRP A 112 2.89 2.98 -4.44
CA TRP A 112 1.48 3.39 -4.42
C TRP A 112 0.57 2.22 -4.03
N LEU A 113 -0.63 2.53 -3.58
CA LEU A 113 -1.61 1.54 -3.16
C LEU A 113 -2.62 1.29 -4.28
N ALA A 114 -2.87 0.02 -4.62
CA ALA A 114 -3.94 -0.39 -5.51
C ALA A 114 -5.00 -1.14 -4.69
N ARG A 115 -6.29 -0.94 -4.96
CA ARG A 115 -7.33 -1.80 -4.42
C ARG A 115 -7.84 -2.73 -5.51
N ILE A 116 -7.68 -4.03 -5.32
CA ILE A 116 -8.03 -5.06 -6.31
C ILE A 116 -9.08 -6.01 -5.74
N TRP A 117 -9.88 -6.62 -6.61
CA TRP A 117 -10.71 -7.75 -6.20
C TRP A 117 -9.88 -9.03 -6.21
N GLU A 118 -9.88 -9.76 -5.10
CA GLU A 118 -9.20 -11.04 -5.04
C GLU A 118 -9.94 -12.05 -4.18
N ARG A 119 -9.61 -13.33 -4.40
CA ARG A 119 -10.12 -14.41 -3.58
C ARG A 119 -9.25 -14.51 -2.33
N GLN A 120 -9.84 -14.27 -1.17
CA GLN A 120 -9.23 -14.54 0.13
C GLN A 120 -10.01 -15.68 0.79
N GLY A 121 -9.38 -16.85 0.84
CA GLY A 121 -10.04 -18.08 1.26
C GLY A 121 -11.20 -18.47 0.34
N GLY A 122 -12.42 -18.49 0.90
CA GLY A 122 -13.65 -18.86 0.19
C GLY A 122 -14.39 -17.70 -0.48
N GLU A 123 -14.02 -16.46 -0.18
CA GLU A 123 -14.75 -15.25 -0.59
C GLU A 123 -13.94 -14.40 -1.56
N VAL A 124 -14.63 -13.70 -2.46
CA VAL A 124 -14.05 -12.71 -3.36
C VAL A 124 -14.39 -11.33 -2.81
N ARG A 125 -13.38 -10.58 -2.40
CA ARG A 125 -13.53 -9.27 -1.76
C ARG A 125 -12.45 -8.28 -2.23
N PRO A 126 -12.68 -6.97 -2.07
CA PRO A 126 -11.63 -5.97 -2.28
C PRO A 126 -10.48 -6.16 -1.29
N SER A 127 -9.26 -5.88 -1.74
CA SER A 127 -8.03 -5.96 -0.95
C SER A 127 -7.04 -4.89 -1.40
N TRP A 128 -6.22 -4.40 -0.48
CA TRP A 128 -5.19 -3.40 -0.75
C TRP A 128 -3.84 -4.05 -1.02
N LEU A 129 -3.20 -3.58 -2.09
CA LEU A 129 -1.91 -4.05 -2.56
C LEU A 129 -0.93 -2.86 -2.60
N LEU A 130 0.22 -3.02 -1.96
CA LEU A 130 1.33 -2.05 -2.05
C LEU A 130 2.16 -2.34 -3.29
N VAL A 131 1.99 -1.53 -4.33
CA VAL A 131 2.69 -1.67 -5.61
C VAL A 131 4.00 -0.88 -5.56
N GLU A 132 5.13 -1.59 -5.71
CA GLU A 132 6.46 -0.99 -5.75
C GLU A 132 6.95 -0.75 -7.17
N ARG A 133 6.65 -1.68 -8.07
CA ARG A 133 7.16 -1.66 -9.43
C ARG A 133 6.20 -2.34 -10.39
N VAL A 134 6.09 -1.78 -11.58
CA VAL A 134 5.33 -2.38 -12.69
C VAL A 134 6.23 -2.47 -13.91
N THR A 135 6.46 -3.70 -14.39
CA THR A 135 7.19 -4.01 -15.63
C THR A 135 6.31 -4.88 -16.52
N ASP A 136 6.72 -6.11 -16.84
CA ASP A 136 5.85 -7.16 -17.38
C ASP A 136 5.00 -7.81 -16.26
N GLU A 137 5.46 -7.67 -15.01
CA GLU A 137 4.79 -8.09 -13.78
C GLU A 137 4.65 -6.89 -12.84
N VAL A 138 3.63 -6.96 -11.98
CA VAL A 138 3.44 -6.09 -10.82
C VAL A 138 4.09 -6.76 -9.62
N THR A 139 5.11 -6.10 -9.07
CA THR A 139 5.72 -6.47 -7.79
C THR A 139 5.00 -5.72 -6.69
N ALA A 140 4.43 -6.48 -5.77
CA ALA A 140 3.83 -5.97 -4.56
C ALA A 140 4.67 -6.35 -3.34
N ALA A 141 4.86 -5.35 -2.47
CA ALA A 141 5.56 -5.54 -1.22
C ALA A 141 4.81 -6.47 -0.27
N ASP A 142 5.58 -7.07 0.63
CA ASP A 142 5.03 -7.73 1.81
C ASP A 142 4.20 -6.72 2.63
N PRO A 143 2.92 -7.04 2.95
CA PRO A 143 2.12 -6.21 3.85
C PRO A 143 2.79 -5.98 5.21
N ASN A 144 3.49 -6.99 5.75
CA ASN A 144 4.13 -6.98 7.07
C ASN A 144 5.61 -7.39 6.98
N PRO A 145 6.51 -6.48 6.55
CA PRO A 145 7.93 -6.77 6.41
C PRO A 145 8.67 -6.85 7.76
N TRP A 146 7.97 -6.67 8.89
CA TRP A 146 8.54 -6.72 10.24
C TRP A 146 8.35 -8.08 10.91
N ASN A 147 7.73 -9.02 10.22
CA ASN A 147 7.76 -10.41 10.63
C ASN A 147 8.88 -11.13 9.87
N ASP A 148 9.34 -12.28 10.38
CA ASP A 148 10.44 -13.04 9.77
C ASP A 148 9.98 -13.85 8.54
N LEU A 149 8.84 -13.51 7.95
CA LEU A 149 8.27 -14.14 6.76
C LEU A 149 8.42 -13.17 5.59
N GLU A 150 8.97 -13.65 4.48
CA GLU A 150 9.03 -12.86 3.26
C GLU A 150 7.86 -13.28 2.34
N GLU A 151 6.88 -12.39 2.18
CA GLU A 151 5.66 -12.63 1.39
C GLU A 151 5.59 -11.77 0.11
N GLU A 152 6.74 -11.43 -0.50
CA GLU A 152 6.78 -10.71 -1.79
C GLU A 152 5.86 -11.40 -2.81
N ARG A 153 4.98 -10.61 -3.44
CA ARG A 153 4.00 -11.11 -4.39
C ARG A 153 4.26 -10.54 -5.78
N LYS A 154 4.22 -11.42 -6.78
CA LYS A 154 4.30 -11.06 -8.21
C LYS A 154 3.02 -11.45 -8.93
N LEU A 155 2.48 -10.52 -9.71
CA LEU A 155 1.28 -10.72 -10.52
C LEU A 155 1.59 -10.34 -11.98
N PRO A 156 1.20 -11.15 -12.97
CA PRO A 156 1.21 -10.70 -14.36
C PRO A 156 0.41 -9.41 -14.52
N VAL A 157 0.93 -8.43 -15.28
CA VAL A 157 0.26 -7.13 -15.45
C VAL A 157 -1.15 -7.29 -16.05
N SER A 158 -1.37 -8.28 -16.92
CA SER A 158 -2.69 -8.59 -17.46
C SER A 158 -3.70 -8.90 -16.37
N ASP A 159 -3.29 -9.71 -15.40
CA ASP A 159 -4.16 -10.23 -14.36
C ASP A 159 -4.43 -9.15 -13.33
N PHE A 160 -3.38 -8.43 -12.90
CA PHE A 160 -3.51 -7.26 -12.04
C PHE A 160 -4.50 -6.25 -12.63
N HIS A 161 -4.36 -5.92 -13.92
CA HIS A 161 -5.22 -4.92 -14.56
C HIS A 161 -6.69 -5.36 -14.57
N VAL A 162 -6.99 -6.63 -14.80
CA VAL A 162 -8.37 -7.15 -14.73
C VAL A 162 -8.92 -7.02 -13.31
N LEU A 163 -8.17 -7.48 -12.30
CA LEU A 163 -8.62 -7.46 -10.91
C LEU A 163 -8.80 -6.04 -10.37
N TRP A 164 -7.98 -5.12 -10.85
CA TRP A 164 -8.02 -3.71 -10.50
C TRP A 164 -9.16 -2.96 -11.21
N GLU A 165 -9.45 -3.30 -12.47
CA GLU A 165 -10.60 -2.76 -13.20
C GLU A 165 -11.94 -3.16 -12.58
N LEU A 166 -12.04 -4.34 -11.98
CA LEU A 166 -13.23 -4.75 -11.22
C LEU A 166 -13.53 -3.82 -10.05
N ASP A 167 -12.50 -3.17 -9.49
CA ASP A 167 -12.66 -2.17 -8.44
C ASP A 167 -12.73 -0.73 -8.99
N GLY A 168 -12.83 -0.55 -10.31
CA GLY A 168 -12.87 0.78 -10.92
C GLY A 168 -11.49 1.46 -11.02
N CYS A 169 -10.41 0.70 -10.90
CA CYS A 169 -9.02 1.19 -10.88
C CYS A 169 -8.70 2.10 -9.68
N SER A 170 -9.30 1.82 -8.51
CA SER A 170 -9.03 2.57 -7.27
C SER A 170 -7.57 2.47 -6.86
N SER A 171 -6.92 3.60 -6.63
CA SER A 171 -5.55 3.65 -6.16
C SER A 171 -5.26 4.90 -5.36
N LEU A 172 -4.19 4.87 -4.57
CA LEU A 172 -3.66 6.05 -3.87
C LEU A 172 -2.19 6.21 -4.17
N HIS A 173 -1.80 7.40 -4.58
CA HIS A 173 -0.41 7.74 -4.89
C HIS A 173 -0.12 9.20 -4.54
N LEU A 174 1.16 9.52 -4.38
CA LEU A 174 1.61 10.88 -4.16
C LEU A 174 2.04 11.53 -5.48
N ALA A 175 1.62 12.77 -5.72
CA ALA A 175 2.19 13.61 -6.75
C ALA A 175 3.67 13.91 -6.45
N ARG A 176 4.43 14.01 -7.55
CA ARG A 176 5.83 14.43 -7.53
C ARG A 176 5.96 15.89 -7.13
#